data_AF-A0A4R8MGT7-F1
#
_entry.id   AF-A0A4R8MGT7-F1
#
_cell.length_a   1.000
_cell.length_b   1.000
_cell.length_c   1.000
_cell.angle_alpha   90.00
_cell.angle_beta   90.00
_cell.angle_gamma   90.00
#
_symmetry.space_group_name_H-M   'P 1'
#
loop_
_entity.id
_entity.type
_entity.pdbx_description
1 polymer ?
#
loop_
_entity_poly.entity_id
_entity_poly.type
_entity_poly.pdbx_seq_one_letter_code
_entity_poly.pdbx_strand_id
1 'polypeptide(L)'
;MSCRRLLVTNNPLLRNTIPSCDFVDGNSLSVLLRSRDFVHMGWVLLSHPLYGNLRPHQHPYRSVLLERPAGEPRPPLDLQSLEYVENALGVYSAEKERILSDKGMPGTVRDDYAFIDAELMKESLSRYGLWPRESLKTDH
;
A
#
# COMPACT_ATOMS: atom_id res chain seq x y z
N MET A 1 17.42 17.77 4.55
CA MET A 1 16.01 17.86 4.10
C MET A 1 15.46 16.44 4.06
N SER A 2 14.36 16.15 4.76
CA SER A 2 13.83 14.79 4.89
C SER A 2 12.78 14.54 3.80
N CYS A 3 12.92 13.45 3.04
CA CYS A 3 11.88 12.99 2.12
C CYS A 3 10.64 12.57 2.93
N ARG A 4 9.44 12.86 2.41
CA ARG A 4 8.18 12.47 3.07
C ARG A 4 7.72 11.12 2.54
N ARG A 5 7.39 10.18 3.41
CA ARG A 5 6.91 8.84 3.04
C ARG A 5 5.44 8.69 3.37
N LEU A 6 4.71 7.90 2.58
CA LEU A 6 3.27 7.71 2.72
C LEU A 6 2.88 6.29 2.33
N LEU A 7 2.13 5.62 3.19
CA LEU A 7 1.47 4.36 2.87
C LEU A 7 0.06 4.63 2.34
N VAL A 8 -0.26 4.22 1.12
CA VAL A 8 -1.63 4.21 0.60
C VAL A 8 -2.20 2.82 0.81
N THR A 9 -3.32 2.69 1.52
CA THR A 9 -3.84 1.38 1.90
C THR A 9 -5.34 1.40 2.17
N ASN A 10 -6.03 0.29 1.92
CA ASN A 10 -7.39 0.04 2.40
C ASN A 10 -7.40 -0.94 3.61
N ASN A 11 -6.24 -1.30 4.15
CA ASN A 11 -6.10 -2.21 5.28
C ASN A 11 -6.29 -1.45 6.62
N PRO A 12 -7.33 -1.76 7.41
CA PRO A 12 -7.58 -1.07 8.68
C PRO A 12 -6.49 -1.31 9.72
N LEU A 13 -5.81 -2.48 9.70
CA LEU A 13 -4.70 -2.75 10.62
C LEU A 13 -3.54 -1.78 10.38
N LEU A 14 -3.15 -1.61 9.11
CA LEU A 14 -2.06 -0.71 8.74
C LEU A 14 -2.42 0.76 8.95
N ARG A 15 -3.69 1.15 8.71
CA ARG A 15 -4.19 2.49 9.06
C ARG A 15 -3.94 2.84 10.53
N ASN A 16 -4.18 1.90 11.44
CA ASN A 16 -4.02 2.11 12.87
C ASN A 16 -2.55 2.02 13.32
N THR A 17 -1.71 1.34 12.53
CA THR A 17 -0.30 1.07 12.87
C THR A 17 0.65 2.14 12.32
N ILE A 18 0.35 2.69 11.14
CA ILE A 18 1.27 3.54 10.38
C ILE A 18 0.82 5.00 10.42
N PRO A 19 1.56 5.92 11.08
CA PRO A 19 1.14 7.31 11.23
C PRO A 19 1.02 8.08 9.91
N SER A 20 1.90 7.81 8.94
CA SER A 20 1.86 8.45 7.62
C SER A 20 1.13 7.55 6.63
N CYS A 21 -0.20 7.58 6.73
CA CYS A 21 -1.11 6.74 5.96
C CYS A 21 -2.15 7.58 5.21
N ASP A 22 -2.42 7.24 3.96
CA ASP A 22 -3.58 7.67 3.19
C ASP A 22 -4.53 6.48 3.08
N PHE A 23 -5.56 6.47 3.92
CA PHE A 23 -6.52 5.37 3.97
C PHE A 23 -7.56 5.52 2.85
N VAL A 24 -7.75 4.46 2.08
CA VAL A 24 -8.69 4.41 0.96
C VAL A 24 -9.90 3.59 1.37
N ASP A 25 -11.06 4.24 1.44
CA ASP A 25 -12.34 3.56 1.58
C ASP A 25 -12.75 2.97 0.21
N GLY A 26 -12.28 1.76 -0.06
CA GLY A 26 -12.43 1.10 -1.36
C GLY A 26 -11.71 -0.25 -1.42
N ASN A 27 -11.71 -0.85 -2.60
CA ASN A 27 -11.05 -2.13 -2.83
C ASN A 27 -9.59 -1.94 -3.27
N SER A 28 -8.89 -3.05 -3.52
CA SER A 28 -7.50 -3.04 -4.01
C SER A 28 -7.28 -2.19 -5.27
N LEU A 29 -8.25 -2.10 -6.19
CA LEU A 29 -8.15 -1.25 -7.38
C LEU A 29 -8.19 0.25 -7.00
N SER A 30 -9.02 0.64 -6.03
CA SER A 30 -9.05 2.02 -5.51
C SER A 30 -7.70 2.44 -4.92
N VAL A 31 -7.02 1.53 -4.21
CA VAL A 31 -5.66 1.77 -3.68
C VAL A 31 -4.65 2.02 -4.80
N LEU A 32 -4.69 1.20 -5.85
CA LEU A 32 -3.80 1.35 -7.01
C LEU A 32 -4.04 2.67 -7.76
N LEU A 33 -5.32 3.04 -7.98
CA LEU A 33 -5.68 4.32 -8.59
C LEU A 33 -5.17 5.49 -7.77
N ARG A 34 -5.37 5.45 -6.45
CA ARG A 34 -4.88 6.48 -5.54
C ARG A 34 -3.34 6.57 -5.55
N SER A 35 -2.66 5.44 -5.61
CA SER A 35 -1.20 5.38 -5.73
C SER A 35 -0.71 6.02 -7.03
N ARG A 36 -1.38 5.75 -8.16
CA ARG A 36 -1.08 6.39 -9.46
C ARG A 36 -1.26 7.91 -9.39
N ASP A 37 -2.32 8.39 -8.75
CA ASP A 37 -2.53 9.84 -8.59
C ASP A 37 -1.36 10.49 -7.84
N PHE A 38 -0.80 9.83 -6.80
CA PHE A 38 0.43 10.29 -6.15
C PHE A 38 1.64 10.26 -7.08
N VAL A 39 1.81 9.22 -7.88
CA VAL A 39 2.89 9.13 -8.87
C VAL A 39 2.82 10.30 -9.87
N HIS A 40 1.63 10.64 -10.37
CA HIS A 40 1.43 11.81 -11.23
C HIS A 40 1.76 13.14 -10.53
N MET A 41 1.69 13.20 -9.20
CA MET A 41 2.13 14.35 -8.40
C MET A 41 3.64 14.35 -8.09
N GLY A 42 4.42 13.45 -8.70
CA GLY A 42 5.87 13.35 -8.52
C GLY A 42 6.30 12.50 -7.32
N TRP A 43 5.42 11.67 -6.77
CA TRP A 43 5.82 10.65 -5.78
C TRP A 43 6.42 9.44 -6.49
N VAL A 44 7.33 8.75 -5.78
CA VAL A 44 8.04 7.57 -6.26
C VAL A 44 7.58 6.35 -5.45
N LEU A 45 7.37 5.22 -6.11
CA LEU A 45 7.06 3.95 -5.45
C LEU A 45 8.29 3.42 -4.71
N LEU A 46 8.11 3.04 -3.46
CA LEU A 46 9.12 2.34 -2.65
C LEU A 46 8.84 0.85 -2.49
N SER A 47 7.63 0.41 -2.85
CA SER A 47 7.21 -0.98 -2.88
C SER A 47 6.55 -1.28 -4.22
N HIS A 48 6.76 -2.49 -4.74
CA HIS A 48 6.06 -2.92 -5.94
C HIS A 48 4.54 -3.04 -5.66
N PRO A 49 3.66 -2.51 -6.55
CA PRO A 49 2.21 -2.47 -6.30
C PRO A 49 1.53 -3.85 -6.35
N LEU A 50 2.17 -4.84 -6.99
CA LEU A 50 1.76 -6.24 -6.98
C LEU A 50 2.57 -7.06 -5.98
N TYR A 51 1.90 -7.92 -5.22
CA TYR A 51 2.54 -8.89 -4.31
C TYR A 51 2.79 -10.20 -5.03
N GLY A 52 3.93 -10.31 -5.73
CA GLY A 52 4.28 -11.52 -6.47
C GLY A 52 3.13 -12.01 -7.35
N ASN A 53 2.69 -13.25 -7.12
CA ASN A 53 1.61 -13.90 -7.89
C ASN A 53 0.20 -13.73 -7.30
N LEU A 54 0.00 -12.91 -6.25
CA LEU A 54 -1.32 -12.71 -5.66
C LEU A 54 -2.26 -12.01 -6.65
N ARG A 55 -3.37 -12.68 -6.95
CA ARG A 55 -4.40 -12.23 -7.89
C ARG A 55 -5.46 -11.37 -7.22
N PRO A 56 -6.18 -10.52 -8.00
CA PRO A 56 -7.19 -9.62 -7.46
C PRO A 56 -8.32 -10.32 -6.66
N HIS A 57 -8.63 -11.57 -7.00
CA HIS A 57 -9.66 -12.38 -6.33
C HIS A 57 -9.18 -13.13 -5.08
N GLN A 58 -7.90 -13.01 -4.70
CA GLN A 58 -7.33 -13.76 -3.58
C GLN A 58 -7.20 -12.93 -2.30
N HIS A 59 -7.16 -11.59 -2.40
CA HIS A 59 -6.86 -10.73 -1.26
C HIS A 59 -7.66 -9.41 -1.33
N PRO A 60 -8.45 -9.07 -0.29
CA PRO A 60 -9.29 -7.87 -0.32
C PRO A 60 -8.51 -6.58 -0.02
N TYR A 61 -7.37 -6.72 0.67
CA TYR A 61 -6.52 -5.60 1.02
C TYR A 61 -5.33 -5.42 0.08
N ARG A 62 -4.92 -4.16 -0.05
CA ARG A 62 -3.76 -3.72 -0.81
C ARG A 62 -3.13 -2.53 -0.11
N SER A 63 -1.80 -2.51 -0.13
CA SER A 63 -1.00 -1.45 0.44
C SER A 63 0.20 -1.12 -0.46
N VAL A 64 0.45 0.17 -0.70
CA VAL A 64 1.53 0.66 -1.55
C VAL A 64 2.27 1.77 -0.82
N LEU A 65 3.59 1.63 -0.68
CA LEU A 65 4.45 2.61 -0.05
C LEU A 65 5.06 3.55 -1.09
N LEU A 66 4.97 4.86 -0.83
CA LEU A 66 5.53 5.90 -1.69
C LEU A 66 6.41 6.88 -0.91
N GLU A 67 7.29 7.57 -1.64
CA GLU A 67 8.08 8.70 -1.14
C GLU A 67 7.91 9.92 -2.03
N ARG A 68 7.81 11.09 -1.42
CA ARG A 68 7.93 12.38 -2.09
C ARG A 68 9.40 12.81 -2.01
N PRO A 69 10.11 12.92 -3.15
CA PRO A 69 11.46 13.44 -3.18
C PRO A 69 11.55 14.82 -2.53
N ALA A 70 12.62 15.07 -1.78
CA ALA A 70 12.90 16.39 -1.22
C ALA A 70 13.51 17.33 -2.28
N GLY A 71 13.46 18.64 -2.03
CA GLY A 71 14.23 19.63 -2.80
C GLY A 71 13.46 20.31 -3.93
N GLU A 72 12.38 19.73 -4.44
CA GLU A 72 11.59 20.34 -5.52
C GLU A 72 10.08 20.44 -5.16
N PRO A 73 9.44 21.60 -5.39
CA PRO A 73 8.00 21.74 -5.16
C PRO A 73 7.17 20.87 -6.13
N ARG A 74 7.71 20.61 -7.32
CA ARG A 74 7.15 19.74 -8.37
C ARG A 74 8.25 18.81 -8.89
N PRO A 75 8.52 17.68 -8.21
CA PRO A 75 9.49 16.71 -8.68
C PRO A 75 9.09 16.21 -10.08
N PRO A 76 10.06 15.85 -10.94
CA PRO A 76 9.75 15.21 -12.21
C PRO A 76 9.01 13.89 -11.98
N LEU A 77 8.16 13.52 -12.94
CA LEU A 77 7.46 12.25 -12.93
C LEU A 77 8.47 11.09 -13.01
N ASP A 78 8.40 10.16 -12.06
CA ASP A 78 9.17 8.92 -12.12
C ASP A 78 8.48 7.91 -13.06
N LEU A 79 9.03 7.76 -14.26
CA LEU A 79 8.44 6.92 -15.31
C LEU A 79 8.40 5.43 -14.92
N GLN A 80 9.36 4.96 -14.13
CA GLN A 80 9.38 3.57 -13.66
C GLN A 80 8.24 3.31 -12.68
N SER A 81 8.02 4.21 -11.72
CA SER A 81 6.87 4.15 -10.82
C SER A 81 5.55 4.18 -11.58
N LEU A 82 5.46 5.02 -12.63
CA LEU A 82 4.27 5.07 -13.47
C LEU A 82 4.05 3.75 -14.20
N GLU A 83 5.08 3.19 -14.83
CA GLU A 83 5.00 1.90 -15.52
C GLU A 83 4.52 0.79 -14.57
N TYR A 84 5.08 0.70 -13.36
CA TYR A 84 4.70 -0.33 -12.40
C TYR A 84 3.25 -0.19 -11.91
N VAL A 85 2.79 1.02 -11.63
CA VAL A 85 1.40 1.21 -11.20
C VAL A 85 0.40 1.00 -12.34
N GLU A 86 0.73 1.42 -13.57
CA GLU A 86 -0.11 1.18 -14.74
C GLU A 86 -0.21 -0.31 -15.08
N ASN A 87 0.90 -1.05 -14.99
CA ASN A 87 0.89 -2.51 -15.17
C ASN A 87 0.01 -3.19 -14.11
N ALA A 88 0.11 -2.77 -12.85
CA ALA A 88 -0.75 -3.29 -11.78
C ALA A 88 -2.23 -2.96 -12.00
N LEU A 89 -2.53 -1.73 -12.44
CA LEU A 89 -3.87 -1.29 -12.80
C LEU A 89 -4.43 -2.12 -13.96
N GLY A 90 -3.61 -2.47 -14.96
CA GLY A 90 -4.01 -3.35 -16.06
C GLY A 90 -4.48 -4.72 -15.56
N VAL A 91 -3.73 -5.34 -14.66
CA VAL A 91 -4.09 -6.64 -14.04
C VAL A 91 -5.39 -6.54 -13.25
N TYR A 92 -5.53 -5.54 -12.39
CA TYR A 92 -6.71 -5.39 -11.53
C TYR A 92 -7.96 -4.95 -12.29
N SER A 93 -7.80 -4.11 -13.32
CA SER A 93 -8.92 -3.65 -14.15
C SER A 93 -9.49 -4.78 -15.01
N ALA A 94 -8.64 -5.68 -15.51
CA ALA A 94 -9.06 -6.87 -16.26
C ALA A 94 -9.91 -7.83 -15.42
N GLU A 95 -9.73 -7.83 -14.09
CA GLU A 95 -10.46 -8.70 -13.16
C GLU A 95 -11.35 -7.91 -12.19
N LYS A 96 -11.77 -6.68 -12.55
CA LYS A 96 -12.46 -5.76 -11.64
C LYS A 96 -13.69 -6.36 -10.93
N GLU A 97 -14.46 -7.19 -11.64
CA GLU A 97 -15.69 -7.84 -11.13
C GLU A 97 -15.38 -9.02 -10.19
N ARG A 98 -14.12 -9.48 -10.18
CA ARG A 98 -13.65 -10.59 -9.36
C ARG A 98 -12.78 -10.13 -8.19
N ILE A 99 -12.59 -8.82 -8.02
CA ILE A 99 -11.83 -8.28 -6.89
C ILE A 99 -12.50 -8.72 -5.59
N LEU A 100 -11.74 -9.39 -4.74
CA LEU A 100 -12.25 -9.86 -3.46
C LEU A 100 -12.63 -8.65 -2.60
N SER A 101 -13.83 -8.68 -2.02
CA SER A 101 -14.29 -7.66 -1.08
C SER A 101 -14.25 -8.22 0.35
N ASP A 102 -13.91 -7.36 1.31
CA ASP A 102 -14.04 -7.64 2.73
C ASP A 102 -15.51 -7.51 3.21
N LYS A 103 -16.42 -6.94 2.41
CA LYS A 103 -17.82 -6.76 2.77
C LYS A 103 -18.52 -8.12 2.94
N GLY A 104 -19.17 -8.30 4.09
CA GLY A 104 -19.86 -9.55 4.43
C GLY A 104 -18.93 -10.68 4.88
N MET A 105 -17.62 -10.45 4.92
CA MET A 105 -16.65 -11.42 5.44
C MET A 105 -16.66 -11.43 6.98
N PRO A 106 -16.55 -12.59 7.65
CA PRO A 106 -16.42 -12.66 9.10
C PRO A 106 -15.25 -11.82 9.61
N GLY A 107 -15.41 -11.22 10.80
CA GLY A 107 -14.37 -10.36 11.41
C GLY A 107 -13.01 -11.05 11.48
N THR A 108 -12.96 -12.28 11.96
CA THR A 108 -11.72 -13.07 12.07
C THR A 108 -11.01 -13.27 10.73
N VAL A 109 -11.76 -13.59 9.67
CA VAL A 109 -11.19 -13.78 8.33
C VAL A 109 -10.67 -12.45 7.75
N ARG A 110 -11.36 -11.35 8.02
CA ARG A 110 -10.87 -10.00 7.66
C ARG A 110 -9.59 -9.67 8.40
N ASP A 111 -9.49 -10.01 9.68
CA ASP A 111 -8.30 -9.76 10.49
C ASP A 111 -7.11 -10.59 10.00
N ASP A 112 -7.33 -11.85 9.60
CA ASP A 112 -6.30 -12.71 9.00
C ASP A 112 -5.75 -12.12 7.69
N TYR A 113 -6.63 -11.68 6.77
CA TYR A 113 -6.19 -11.00 5.55
C TYR A 113 -5.48 -9.68 5.86
N ALA A 114 -5.96 -8.90 6.83
CA ALA A 114 -5.33 -7.65 7.23
C ALA A 114 -3.90 -7.90 7.78
N PHE A 115 -3.72 -8.97 8.54
CA PHE A 115 -2.42 -9.42 9.03
C PHE A 115 -1.49 -9.86 7.90
N ILE A 116 -1.97 -10.66 6.95
CA ILE A 116 -1.19 -11.11 5.78
C ILE A 116 -0.67 -9.92 4.97
N ASP A 117 -1.53 -8.95 4.64
CA ASP A 117 -1.13 -7.73 3.93
C ASP A 117 -0.09 -6.91 4.72
N ALA A 118 -0.24 -6.82 6.04
CA ALA A 118 0.72 -6.15 6.91
C ALA A 118 2.08 -6.83 6.94
N GLU A 119 2.13 -8.17 7.03
CA GLU A 119 3.39 -8.93 6.98
C GLU A 119 4.08 -8.83 5.62
N LEU A 120 3.31 -8.81 4.51
CA LEU A 120 3.87 -8.56 3.17
C LEU A 120 4.52 -7.17 3.05
N MET A 121 3.98 -6.18 3.75
CA MET A 121 4.52 -4.81 3.76
C MET A 121 5.60 -4.56 4.81
N LYS A 122 5.74 -5.44 5.80
CA LYS A 122 6.57 -5.24 7.00
C LYS A 122 8.02 -4.93 6.66
N GLU A 123 8.61 -5.66 5.73
CA GLU A 123 10.00 -5.44 5.33
C GLU A 123 10.18 -4.05 4.72
N SER A 124 9.33 -3.65 3.76
CA SER A 124 9.40 -2.33 3.15
C SER A 124 9.17 -1.23 4.18
N LEU A 125 8.12 -1.34 5.01
CA LEU A 125 7.82 -0.36 6.05
C LEU A 125 8.95 -0.24 7.07
N SER A 126 9.59 -1.35 7.44
CA SER A 126 10.74 -1.35 8.36
C SER A 126 11.98 -0.72 7.73
N ARG A 127 12.31 -1.09 6.49
CA ARG A 127 13.42 -0.54 5.71
C ARG A 127 13.36 0.99 5.63
N TYR A 128 12.15 1.53 5.49
CA TYR A 128 11.89 2.96 5.40
C TYR A 128 11.46 3.62 6.71
N GLY A 129 11.59 2.92 7.84
CA GLY A 129 11.37 3.48 9.19
C GLY A 129 9.94 3.90 9.51
N LEU A 130 8.94 3.33 8.81
CA LEU A 130 7.52 3.54 9.05
C LEU A 130 6.90 2.47 9.93
N TRP A 131 7.48 1.27 9.97
CA TRP A 131 7.03 0.23 10.88
C TRP A 131 7.40 0.64 12.31
N PRO A 132 6.45 0.64 13.26
CA PRO A 132 6.76 0.87 14.66
C PRO A 132 7.82 -0.14 15.08
N ARG A 133 8.93 0.34 15.66
CA ARG A 133 9.83 -0.58 16.35
C ARG A 133 8.98 -1.24 17.42
N GLU A 134 8.92 -2.57 17.42
CA GLU A 134 8.42 -3.31 18.58
C GLU A 134 9.09 -2.66 19.78
N SER A 135 8.29 -2.03 20.65
CA SER A 135 8.79 -1.63 21.94
C SER A 135 9.40 -2.89 22.52
N LEU A 136 10.69 -2.87 22.82
CA LEU A 136 11.34 -3.86 23.66
C LEU A 136 10.59 -3.85 25.00
N LYS A 137 9.46 -4.54 25.04
CA LYS A 137 8.84 -5.04 26.25
C LYS A 137 9.49 -6.39 26.49
N THR A 138 10.73 -6.32 26.94
CA THR A 138 11.22 -7.31 27.88
C THR A 138 10.52 -6.99 29.19
N ASP A 139 9.26 -7.39 29.31
CA ASP A 139 8.62 -7.44 30.63
C ASP A 139 9.12 -8.74 31.30
N HIS A 140 9.58 -8.56 32.52
CA HIS A 140 10.29 -9.49 33.39
C HIS A 140 9.59 -10.81 33.67
#